data_AF-A0AAE6YYQ3-F1
#
_entry.id   AF-A0AAE6YYQ3-F1
#
_cell.length_a   1.000
_cell.length_b   1.000
_cell.length_c   1.000
_cell.angle_alpha   90.00
_cell.angle_beta   90.00
_cell.angle_gamma   90.00
#
_symmetry.space_group_name_H-M   'P 1'
#
loop_
_entity.id
_entity.type
_entity.pdbx_description
1 polymer ?
#
loop_
_entity_poly.entity_id
_entity_poly.type
_entity_poly.pdbx_seq_one_letter_code
_entity_poly.pdbx_strand_id
1 'polypeptide(L)'
;MLTRDFLQKADCKTSFGKIDESLLLTPQQREASLACTLASRPDQSPVWVFGYGSLMWNPVFDAEEVCVATLHGWHRTFCLRLTAGRGTHSQPGRMLGLKPGGETTGLAYRLPETTLRDELELLWKREMLTGCYRPLWCELRCQNGEPITALVFVTNPEHPLLEADTCIQSIAPLIASASGPLGTNAQYLFALEQELNHYGMEDESLSALAQRVRELQQNLSIGPAQEAPC
;
A
#
# COMPACT_ATOMS: atom_id res chain seq x y z
N MET A 1 6.53 2.50 -12.55
CA MET A 1 5.99 1.40 -11.71
C MET A 1 7.18 0.59 -11.18
N LEU A 2 7.12 0.07 -9.96
CA LEU A 2 8.17 -0.81 -9.43
C LEU A 2 8.05 -2.19 -10.08
N THR A 3 9.09 -2.66 -10.75
CA THR A 3 9.11 -3.99 -11.40
C THR A 3 9.90 -4.98 -10.56
N ARG A 4 9.64 -6.29 -10.76
CA ARG A 4 10.38 -7.38 -10.14
C ARG A 4 11.89 -7.29 -10.41
N ASP A 5 12.24 -7.19 -11.70
CA ASP A 5 13.61 -6.97 -12.17
C ASP A 5 14.32 -5.81 -11.45
N PHE A 6 13.58 -4.73 -11.25
CA PHE A 6 14.12 -3.55 -10.59
C PHE A 6 14.38 -3.82 -9.09
N LEU A 7 13.45 -4.46 -8.38
CA LEU A 7 13.63 -4.83 -6.95
C LEU A 7 14.75 -5.86 -6.74
N GLN A 8 15.02 -6.70 -7.74
CA GLN A 8 16.15 -7.62 -7.74
C GLN A 8 17.49 -6.88 -7.88
N LYS A 9 17.57 -5.90 -8.78
CA LYS A 9 18.82 -5.26 -9.22
C LYS A 9 19.19 -3.98 -8.48
N ALA A 10 18.21 -3.23 -7.96
CA ALA A 10 18.42 -1.86 -7.48
C ALA A 10 18.60 -1.75 -5.96
N ASP A 11 19.43 -0.79 -5.54
CA ASP A 11 19.39 -0.27 -4.17
C ASP A 11 18.11 0.58 -4.01
N CYS A 12 17.30 0.24 -3.01
CA CYS A 12 15.96 0.77 -2.79
C CYS A 12 15.95 2.31 -2.73
N LYS A 13 17.07 2.94 -2.33
CA LYS A 13 17.27 4.41 -2.31
C LYS A 13 17.03 5.10 -3.65
N THR A 14 17.34 4.45 -4.77
CA THR A 14 17.22 5.07 -6.11
C THR A 14 15.78 5.14 -6.62
N SER A 15 14.92 4.26 -6.13
CA SER A 15 13.58 3.95 -6.69
C SER A 15 12.49 4.93 -6.28
N PHE A 16 12.59 5.46 -5.08
CA PHE A 16 11.54 6.23 -4.43
C PHE A 16 11.88 7.73 -4.37
N GLY A 17 13.01 8.15 -4.94
CA GLY A 17 13.52 9.51 -4.79
C GLY A 17 14.20 9.74 -3.44
N LYS A 18 14.34 11.01 -3.03
CA LYS A 18 14.97 11.35 -1.74
C LYS A 18 14.05 10.93 -0.58
N ILE A 19 14.37 9.80 0.04
CA ILE A 19 13.80 9.39 1.33
C ILE A 19 14.74 9.89 2.43
N ASP A 20 14.16 10.37 3.53
CA ASP A 20 14.91 10.63 4.76
C ASP A 20 15.61 9.35 5.23
N GLU A 21 16.95 9.38 5.27
CA GLU A 21 17.75 8.19 5.60
C GLU A 21 17.47 7.68 7.01
N SER A 22 17.01 8.54 7.93
CA SER A 22 16.63 8.13 9.29
C SER A 22 15.40 7.21 9.33
N LEU A 23 14.58 7.24 8.28
CA LEU A 23 13.41 6.39 8.14
C LEU A 23 13.74 5.06 7.46
N LEU A 24 14.87 4.91 6.79
CA LEU A 24 15.19 3.70 6.03
C LEU A 24 15.62 2.57 6.95
N LEU A 25 14.96 1.42 6.82
CA LEU A 25 15.50 0.19 7.38
C LEU A 25 16.78 -0.19 6.62
N THR A 26 17.79 -0.68 7.35
CA THR A 26 18.98 -1.27 6.73
C THR A 26 18.63 -2.62 6.08
N PRO A 27 19.45 -3.10 5.13
CA PRO A 27 19.29 -4.47 4.61
C PRO A 27 19.24 -5.52 5.73
N GLN A 28 20.07 -5.37 6.76
CA GLN A 28 20.13 -6.28 7.90
C GLN A 28 18.86 -6.21 8.76
N GLN A 29 18.28 -5.03 8.96
CA GLN A 29 17.02 -4.88 9.69
C GLN A 29 15.85 -5.51 8.92
N ARG A 30 15.79 -5.34 7.59
CA ARG A 30 14.79 -6.02 6.75
C ARG A 30 14.95 -7.53 6.81
N GLU A 31 16.17 -8.02 6.68
CA GLU A 31 16.51 -9.44 6.77
C GLU A 31 16.08 -10.04 8.12
N ALA A 32 16.44 -9.37 9.23
CA ALA A 32 16.05 -9.79 10.57
C ALA A 32 14.52 -9.77 10.77
N SER A 33 13.83 -8.75 10.25
CA SER A 33 12.37 -8.67 10.27
C SER A 33 11.72 -9.84 9.53
N LEU A 34 12.22 -10.18 8.33
CA LEU A 34 11.73 -11.30 7.54
C LEU A 34 11.97 -12.64 8.26
N ALA A 35 13.19 -12.86 8.75
CA ALA A 35 13.54 -14.06 9.50
C ALA A 35 12.67 -14.24 10.75
N CYS A 36 12.46 -13.18 11.54
CA CYS A 36 11.60 -13.22 12.73
C CYS A 36 10.13 -13.51 12.38
N THR A 37 9.64 -12.91 11.30
CA THR A 37 8.27 -13.13 10.81
C THR A 37 8.07 -14.59 10.40
N LEU A 38 9.01 -15.16 9.63
CA LEU A 38 8.97 -16.55 9.20
C LEU A 38 9.13 -17.54 10.36
N ALA A 39 9.97 -17.23 11.35
CA ALA A 39 10.10 -18.06 12.55
C ALA A 39 8.80 -18.13 13.37
N SER A 40 7.91 -17.15 13.21
CA SER A 40 6.60 -17.08 13.85
C SER A 40 5.45 -17.57 12.96
N ARG A 41 5.75 -18.18 11.80
CA ARG A 41 4.75 -18.75 10.88
C ARG A 41 3.90 -19.79 11.64
N PRO A 42 2.58 -19.60 11.73
CA PRO A 42 1.70 -20.59 12.30
C PRO A 42 1.82 -21.91 11.53
N ASP A 43 1.69 -23.04 12.26
CA ASP A 43 1.37 -24.41 11.79
C ASP A 43 2.05 -24.97 10.51
N GLN A 44 3.11 -24.32 10.01
CA GLN A 44 3.72 -24.60 8.70
C GLN A 44 2.73 -24.60 7.52
N SER A 45 1.54 -24.03 7.67
CA SER A 45 0.55 -23.87 6.58
C SER A 45 1.13 -23.06 5.42
N PRO A 46 0.68 -23.27 4.17
CA PRO A 46 1.13 -22.51 3.01
C PRO A 46 1.15 -21.00 3.29
N VAL A 47 2.20 -20.30 2.86
CA VAL A 47 2.27 -18.85 3.08
C VAL A 47 1.37 -18.13 2.09
N TRP A 48 0.37 -17.45 2.64
CA TRP A 48 -0.42 -16.48 1.91
C TRP A 48 0.05 -15.05 2.18
N VAL A 49 -0.08 -14.15 1.21
CA VAL A 49 0.13 -12.71 1.36
C VAL A 49 -1.18 -11.99 1.06
N PHE A 50 -1.59 -11.07 1.94
CA PHE A 50 -2.79 -10.27 1.73
C PHE A 50 -2.48 -8.93 1.05
N GLY A 51 -3.03 -8.74 -0.14
CA GLY A 51 -3.02 -7.49 -0.89
C GLY A 51 -4.32 -6.72 -0.69
N TYR A 52 -4.24 -5.57 -0.02
CA TYR A 52 -5.35 -4.62 0.16
C TYR A 52 -5.08 -3.26 -0.54
N GLY A 53 -4.00 -3.18 -1.31
CA GLY A 53 -3.54 -1.96 -1.97
C GLY A 53 -2.84 -2.30 -3.27
N SER A 54 -1.71 -1.66 -3.57
CA SER A 54 -0.98 -1.91 -4.83
C SER A 54 -0.53 -3.33 -5.13
N LEU A 55 -0.53 -4.23 -4.14
CA LEU A 55 -0.30 -5.65 -4.40
C LEU A 55 -1.41 -6.26 -5.27
N MET A 56 -2.62 -5.70 -5.26
CA MET A 56 -3.76 -6.19 -6.04
C MET A 56 -3.51 -6.19 -7.55
N TRP A 57 -2.84 -5.15 -8.08
CA TRP A 57 -2.50 -5.03 -9.51
C TRP A 57 -1.01 -5.17 -9.83
N ASN A 58 -0.16 -5.10 -8.80
CA ASN A 58 1.28 -5.23 -8.96
C ASN A 58 1.82 -6.00 -7.74
N PRO A 59 1.78 -7.34 -7.73
CA PRO A 59 2.22 -8.13 -6.57
C PRO A 59 3.75 -8.21 -6.42
N VAL A 60 4.52 -8.03 -7.50
CA VAL A 60 6.00 -8.19 -7.59
C VAL A 60 6.57 -9.59 -7.27
N PHE A 61 5.74 -10.50 -6.79
CA PHE A 61 6.05 -11.90 -6.54
C PHE A 61 5.22 -12.83 -7.42
N ASP A 62 5.69 -14.07 -7.55
CA ASP A 62 4.93 -15.15 -8.17
C ASP A 62 3.97 -15.79 -7.15
N ALA A 63 2.79 -16.20 -7.60
CA ALA A 63 1.77 -16.85 -6.77
C ALA A 63 1.21 -18.09 -7.48
N GLU A 64 1.02 -19.17 -6.74
CA GLU A 64 0.42 -20.41 -7.25
C GLU A 64 -1.11 -20.34 -7.29
N GLU A 65 -1.68 -19.48 -6.44
CA GLU A 65 -3.12 -19.34 -6.26
C GLU A 65 -3.45 -17.92 -5.82
N VAL A 66 -4.58 -17.40 -6.27
CA VAL A 66 -5.12 -16.10 -5.87
C VAL A 66 -6.60 -16.25 -5.59
N CYS A 67 -7.04 -15.75 -4.45
CA CYS A 67 -8.46 -15.72 -4.10
C CYS A 67 -8.85 -14.37 -3.48
N VAL A 68 -10.14 -14.04 -3.53
CA VAL A 68 -10.68 -12.91 -2.78
C VAL A 68 -10.89 -13.34 -1.33
N ALA A 69 -10.40 -12.52 -0.40
CA ALA A 69 -10.51 -12.78 1.03
C ALA A 69 -10.77 -11.50 1.82
N THR A 70 -11.41 -11.66 2.97
CA THR A 70 -11.75 -10.57 3.90
C THR A 70 -10.95 -10.70 5.19
N LEU A 71 -10.30 -9.60 5.57
CA LEU A 71 -9.64 -9.41 6.85
C LEU A 71 -10.58 -8.65 7.80
N HIS A 72 -11.01 -9.31 8.87
CA HIS A 72 -11.83 -8.65 9.89
C HIS A 72 -10.96 -7.96 10.96
N GLY A 73 -11.50 -6.92 11.58
CA GLY A 73 -10.83 -6.14 12.62
C GLY A 73 -9.83 -5.11 12.08
N TRP A 74 -9.79 -4.90 10.75
CA TRP A 74 -8.90 -3.96 10.10
C TRP A 74 -9.60 -3.24 8.95
N HIS A 75 -9.45 -1.93 8.88
CA HIS A 75 -10.00 -1.11 7.79
C HIS A 75 -8.86 -0.42 7.05
N ARG A 76 -9.06 -0.32 5.75
CA ARG A 76 -8.19 0.39 4.83
C ARG A 76 -8.35 1.89 4.95
N THR A 77 -7.24 2.62 4.96
CA THR A 77 -7.28 4.08 5.08
C THR A 77 -5.98 4.75 4.62
N PHE A 78 -6.08 5.98 4.12
CA PHE A 78 -4.95 6.79 3.65
C PHE A 78 -4.31 7.56 4.83
N CYS A 79 -3.68 6.82 5.75
CA CYS A 79 -3.17 7.35 7.03
C CYS A 79 -1.65 7.57 7.08
N LEU A 80 -0.91 7.22 6.04
CA LEU A 80 0.55 7.39 6.02
C LEU A 80 0.93 8.64 5.23
N ARG A 81 1.77 9.50 5.78
CA ARG A 81 2.34 10.64 5.05
C ARG A 81 3.29 10.14 3.97
N LEU A 82 3.05 10.52 2.72
CA LEU A 82 3.84 10.06 1.58
C LEU A 82 4.81 11.14 1.11
N THR A 83 6.08 11.03 1.50
CA THR A 83 7.14 12.00 1.16
C THR A 83 8.07 11.52 0.04
N ALA A 84 7.82 10.33 -0.51
CA ALA A 84 8.64 9.70 -1.53
C ALA A 84 7.78 8.85 -2.49
N GLY A 85 8.35 8.41 -3.61
CA GLY A 85 7.68 7.57 -4.61
C GLY A 85 6.65 8.36 -5.42
N ARG A 86 5.45 8.58 -4.86
CA ARG A 86 4.35 9.33 -5.50
C ARG A 86 4.08 10.69 -4.86
N GLY A 87 4.97 11.12 -3.98
CA GLY A 87 5.01 12.45 -3.39
C GLY A 87 6.46 12.86 -3.15
N THR A 88 6.63 14.04 -2.59
CA THR A 88 7.94 14.58 -2.18
C THR A 88 7.84 15.22 -0.80
N HIS A 89 8.97 15.56 -0.19
CA HIS A 89 8.98 16.33 1.06
C HIS A 89 8.25 17.67 0.94
N SER A 90 8.39 18.38 -0.18
CA SER A 90 7.74 19.68 -0.41
C SER A 90 6.29 19.56 -0.83
N GLN A 91 5.90 18.43 -1.44
CA GLN A 91 4.55 18.16 -1.91
C GLN A 91 4.14 16.73 -1.50
N PRO A 92 3.88 16.52 -0.19
CA PRO A 92 3.58 15.21 0.33
C PRO A 92 2.17 14.76 -0.07
N GLY A 93 2.03 13.46 -0.28
CA GLY A 93 0.74 12.81 -0.47
C GLY A 93 0.27 12.08 0.79
N ARG A 94 -0.73 11.22 0.61
CA ARG A 94 -1.14 10.19 1.57
C ARG A 94 -1.05 8.81 0.95
N MET A 95 -0.58 7.86 1.74
CA MET A 95 -0.43 6.47 1.36
C MET A 95 -1.35 5.59 2.20
N LEU A 96 -1.79 4.50 1.57
CA LEU A 96 -2.68 3.51 2.15
C LEU A 96 -2.02 2.76 3.31
N GLY A 97 -2.82 2.35 4.28
CA GLY A 97 -2.46 1.41 5.32
C GLY A 97 -3.69 0.72 5.89
N LEU A 98 -3.47 -0.15 6.88
CA LEU A 98 -4.52 -0.80 7.65
C LEU A 98 -4.47 -0.33 9.10
N LYS A 99 -5.61 0.17 9.60
CA LYS A 99 -5.81 0.53 11.01
C LYS A 99 -6.82 -0.42 11.67
N PRO A 100 -6.74 -0.61 13.00
CA PRO A 100 -7.69 -1.46 13.72
C PRO A 100 -9.16 -1.03 13.55
N GLY A 101 -10.06 -2.00 13.59
CA GLY A 101 -11.52 -1.85 13.45
C GLY A 101 -12.03 -2.05 12.03
N GLY A 102 -13.31 -2.39 11.88
CA GLY A 102 -13.96 -2.63 10.59
C GLY A 102 -13.52 -3.95 9.94
N GLU A 103 -13.58 -3.99 8.61
CA GLU A 103 -13.10 -5.09 7.79
C GLU A 103 -12.55 -4.56 6.46
N THR A 104 -11.70 -5.36 5.82
CA THR A 104 -11.12 -5.04 4.52
C THR A 104 -11.14 -6.28 3.64
N THR A 105 -11.77 -6.17 2.48
CA THR A 105 -11.70 -7.20 1.43
C THR A 105 -10.56 -6.88 0.47
N GLY A 106 -9.85 -7.91 0.02
CA GLY A 106 -8.72 -7.78 -0.87
C GLY A 106 -8.40 -9.13 -1.52
N LEU A 107 -7.17 -9.28 -2.01
CA LEU A 107 -6.70 -10.52 -2.62
C LEU A 107 -5.70 -11.21 -1.71
N ALA A 108 -5.83 -12.51 -1.56
CA ALA A 108 -4.84 -13.36 -0.92
C ALA A 108 -4.09 -14.17 -1.98
N TYR A 109 -2.76 -14.17 -1.91
CA TYR A 109 -1.87 -14.83 -2.85
C TYR A 109 -1.10 -15.95 -2.15
N ARG A 110 -1.23 -17.19 -2.62
CA ARG A 110 -0.46 -18.33 -2.10
C ARG A 110 0.90 -18.34 -2.78
N LEU A 111 1.98 -18.19 -2.00
CA LEU A 111 3.33 -18.21 -2.53
C LEU A 111 3.81 -19.66 -2.76
N PRO A 112 4.64 -19.92 -3.79
CA PRO A 112 5.28 -21.21 -3.99
C PRO A 112 6.26 -21.51 -2.85
N GLU A 113 6.16 -22.67 -2.20
CA GLU A 113 7.06 -23.03 -1.10
C GLU A 113 8.52 -23.15 -1.58
N THR A 114 8.74 -23.55 -2.83
CA THR A 114 10.08 -23.73 -3.42
C THR A 114 10.85 -22.44 -3.63
N THR A 115 10.16 -21.31 -3.85
CA THR A 115 10.77 -19.98 -4.04
C THR A 115 10.36 -18.99 -2.95
N LEU A 116 9.68 -19.47 -1.90
CA LEU A 116 9.04 -18.66 -0.86
C LEU A 116 9.95 -17.56 -0.32
N ARG A 117 11.19 -17.92 0.01
CA ARG A 117 12.15 -17.00 0.60
C ARG A 117 12.47 -15.85 -0.35
N ASP A 118 12.74 -16.16 -1.62
CA ASP A 118 13.11 -15.18 -2.64
C ASP A 118 11.93 -14.23 -2.94
N GLU A 119 10.71 -14.76 -2.99
CA GLU A 119 9.49 -13.96 -3.17
C GLU A 119 9.28 -12.97 -2.00
N LEU A 120 9.47 -13.45 -0.77
CA LEU A 120 9.33 -12.61 0.42
C LEU A 120 10.44 -11.57 0.54
N GLU A 121 11.67 -11.87 0.12
CA GLU A 121 12.75 -10.88 0.10
C GLU A 121 12.45 -9.72 -0.84
N LEU A 122 11.86 -9.98 -2.00
CA LEU A 122 11.40 -8.94 -2.93
C LEU A 122 10.27 -8.11 -2.32
N LEU A 123 9.33 -8.78 -1.65
CA LEU A 123 8.23 -8.12 -0.96
C LEU A 123 8.74 -7.24 0.19
N TRP A 124 9.71 -7.70 0.98
CA TRP A 124 10.30 -6.92 2.08
C TRP A 124 11.07 -5.70 1.57
N LYS A 125 11.78 -5.80 0.45
CA LYS A 125 12.43 -4.63 -0.18
C LYS A 125 11.41 -3.55 -0.57
N ARG A 126 10.19 -3.96 -0.91
CA ARG A 126 9.11 -3.06 -1.32
C ARG A 126 8.35 -2.48 -0.12
N GLU A 127 7.80 -3.34 0.74
CA GLU A 127 6.87 -2.93 1.80
C GLU A 127 7.62 -2.50 3.08
N MET A 128 8.75 -3.15 3.39
CA MET A 128 9.52 -2.88 4.61
C MET A 128 10.70 -1.92 4.37
N LEU A 129 10.54 -0.97 3.44
CA LEU A 129 11.60 0.01 3.15
C LEU A 129 11.83 0.98 4.32
N THR A 130 10.75 1.51 4.88
CA THR A 130 10.80 2.54 5.94
C THR A 130 10.29 2.05 7.29
N GLY A 131 9.76 0.83 7.38
CA GLY A 131 9.10 0.35 8.60
C GLY A 131 7.75 1.03 8.90
N CYS A 132 7.15 1.71 7.91
CA CYS A 132 5.77 2.22 8.00
C CYS A 132 4.74 1.10 8.23
N TYR A 133 5.08 -0.12 7.85
CA TYR A 133 4.27 -1.30 8.10
C TYR A 133 4.96 -2.25 9.08
N ARG A 134 4.14 -3.10 9.68
CA ARG A 134 4.55 -4.28 10.45
C ARG A 134 3.88 -5.52 9.85
N PRO A 135 4.62 -6.60 9.55
CA PRO A 135 4.03 -7.84 9.09
C PRO A 135 3.38 -8.57 10.27
N LEU A 136 2.14 -9.03 10.09
CA LEU A 136 1.41 -9.85 11.05
C LEU A 136 0.85 -11.09 10.34
N TRP A 137 0.82 -12.21 11.04
CA TRP A 137 0.03 -13.38 10.63
C TRP A 137 -1.42 -13.16 11.07
N CYS A 138 -2.35 -13.16 10.12
CA CYS A 138 -3.77 -12.97 10.37
C CYS A 138 -4.60 -14.06 9.68
N GLU A 139 -5.70 -14.44 10.32
CA GLU A 139 -6.73 -15.24 9.67
C GLU A 139 -7.54 -14.34 8.72
N LEU A 140 -7.73 -14.80 7.49
CA LEU A 140 -8.63 -14.23 6.50
C LEU A 140 -9.76 -15.20 6.22
N ARG A 141 -10.91 -14.67 5.80
CA ARG A 141 -12.04 -15.46 5.30
C ARG A 141 -12.09 -15.38 3.78
N CYS A 142 -11.84 -16.49 3.09
CA CYS A 142 -12.03 -16.59 1.66
C CYS A 142 -13.51 -16.47 1.29
N GLN A 143 -13.83 -16.10 0.04
CA GLN A 143 -15.23 -16.02 -0.43
C GLN A 143 -16.03 -17.32 -0.27
N ASN A 144 -15.36 -18.47 -0.30
CA ASN A 144 -15.99 -19.78 -0.05
C ASN A 144 -16.26 -20.07 1.44
N GLY A 145 -15.88 -19.15 2.35
CA GLY A 145 -16.01 -19.26 3.80
C GLY A 145 -14.82 -19.93 4.51
N GLU A 146 -13.86 -20.49 3.76
CA GLU A 146 -12.71 -21.17 4.35
C GLU A 146 -11.73 -20.18 4.98
N PRO A 147 -11.23 -20.46 6.20
CA PRO A 147 -10.17 -19.67 6.80
C PRO A 147 -8.83 -19.96 6.14
N ILE A 148 -8.04 -18.92 5.90
CA ILE A 148 -6.62 -19.02 5.54
C ILE A 148 -5.79 -18.14 6.45
N THR A 149 -4.55 -18.55 6.73
CA THR A 149 -3.58 -17.73 7.47
C THR A 149 -2.69 -17.00 6.48
N ALA A 150 -2.63 -15.67 6.56
CA ALA A 150 -1.86 -14.83 5.64
C ALA A 150 -0.97 -13.81 6.35
N LEU A 151 0.14 -13.47 5.70
CA LEU A 151 0.94 -12.29 6.00
C LEU A 151 0.20 -11.02 5.58
N VAL A 152 -0.02 -10.14 6.54
CA VAL A 152 -0.64 -8.84 6.36
C VAL A 152 0.32 -7.76 6.83
N PHE A 153 0.61 -6.80 5.96
CA PHE A 153 1.39 -5.61 6.31
C PHE A 153 0.46 -4.54 6.86
N VAL A 154 0.28 -4.47 8.18
CA VAL A 154 -0.56 -3.44 8.80
C VAL A 154 0.25 -2.20 9.14
N THR A 155 -0.40 -1.06 9.33
CA THR A 155 0.30 0.18 9.70
C THR A 155 1.00 0.01 11.06
N ASN A 156 2.25 0.47 11.13
CA ASN A 156 2.98 0.57 12.39
C ASN A 156 2.48 1.79 13.18
N PRO A 157 1.84 1.60 14.36
CA PRO A 157 1.25 2.69 15.14
C PRO A 157 2.29 3.66 15.72
N GLU A 158 3.55 3.25 15.82
CA GLU A 158 4.64 4.06 16.39
C GLU A 158 5.43 4.81 15.32
N HIS A 159 5.09 4.63 14.03
CA HIS A 159 5.87 5.20 12.95
C HIS A 159 5.64 6.72 12.81
N PRO A 160 6.69 7.55 12.64
CA PRO A 160 6.56 9.01 12.61
C PRO A 160 5.78 9.56 11.42
N LEU A 161 5.66 8.79 10.33
CA LEU A 161 4.81 9.15 9.18
C LEU A 161 3.34 8.75 9.34
N LEU A 162 2.93 8.15 10.46
CA LEU A 162 1.52 7.93 10.74
C LEU A 162 0.84 9.25 11.10
N GLU A 163 -0.21 9.59 10.36
CA GLU A 163 -1.01 10.79 10.60
C GLU A 163 -2.42 10.38 11.04
N ALA A 164 -2.86 10.93 12.18
CA ALA A 164 -4.17 10.60 12.76
C ALA A 164 -5.33 11.11 11.91
N ASP A 165 -5.16 12.27 11.27
CA ASP A 165 -6.17 12.86 10.40
C ASP A 165 -6.23 12.14 9.05
N THR A 166 -7.36 11.47 8.82
CA THR A 166 -7.71 10.78 7.58
C THR A 166 -8.98 11.36 6.95
N CYS A 167 -9.41 12.54 7.40
CA CYS A 167 -10.59 13.22 6.89
C CYS A 167 -10.43 13.56 5.40
N ILE A 168 -11.42 13.22 4.57
CA ILE A 168 -11.38 13.42 3.10
C ILE A 168 -11.04 14.88 2.76
N GLN A 169 -11.61 15.84 3.47
CA GLN A 169 -11.37 17.27 3.26
C GLN A 169 -9.91 17.66 3.49
N SER A 170 -9.24 17.00 4.44
CA SER A 170 -7.82 17.22 4.75
C SER A 170 -6.89 16.49 3.78
N ILE A 171 -7.19 15.24 3.44
CA ILE A 171 -6.27 14.38 2.68
C ILE A 171 -6.43 14.49 1.16
N ALA A 172 -7.62 14.81 0.65
CA ALA A 172 -7.86 14.87 -0.80
C ALA A 172 -7.01 15.95 -1.50
N PRO A 173 -6.81 17.18 -0.95
CA PRO A 173 -5.90 18.16 -1.56
C PRO A 173 -4.45 17.69 -1.65
N LEU A 174 -3.99 16.94 -0.64
CA LEU A 174 -2.64 16.35 -0.64
C LEU A 174 -2.52 15.29 -1.74
N ILE A 175 -3.48 14.37 -1.83
CA ILE A 175 -3.48 13.31 -2.85
C ILE A 175 -3.62 13.90 -4.27
N ALA A 176 -4.46 14.92 -4.45
CA ALA A 176 -4.72 15.55 -5.74
C ALA A 176 -3.49 16.25 -6.31
N SER A 177 -2.67 16.85 -5.45
CA SER A 177 -1.46 17.59 -5.84
C SER A 177 -0.23 16.68 -5.89
N ALA A 178 -0.04 15.74 -4.97
CA ALA A 178 1.21 14.99 -4.82
C ALA A 178 1.65 14.23 -6.09
N SER A 179 2.93 14.42 -6.43
CA SER A 179 3.60 13.78 -7.56
C SER A 179 5.04 13.47 -7.22
N GLY A 180 5.54 12.34 -7.71
CA GLY A 180 6.92 11.90 -7.54
C GLY A 180 7.39 10.98 -8.66
N PRO A 181 8.60 10.40 -8.55
CA PRO A 181 9.22 9.57 -9.59
C PRO A 181 8.38 8.36 -10.04
N LEU A 182 7.46 7.87 -9.20
CA LEU A 182 6.59 6.73 -9.49
C LEU A 182 5.22 7.14 -10.05
N GLY A 183 5.02 8.42 -10.34
CA GLY A 183 3.75 9.01 -10.80
C GLY A 183 3.04 9.80 -9.69
N THR A 184 1.78 10.14 -9.92
CA THR A 184 0.98 10.92 -8.96
C THR A 184 0.39 10.04 -7.87
N ASN A 185 0.06 10.64 -6.73
CA ASN A 185 -0.66 9.94 -5.67
C ASN A 185 -2.11 9.67 -6.09
N ALA A 186 -2.74 10.57 -6.84
CA ALA A 186 -4.07 10.36 -7.42
C ALA A 186 -4.14 9.12 -8.34
N GLN A 187 -3.11 8.89 -9.17
CA GLN A 187 -3.03 7.67 -9.99
C GLN A 187 -3.07 6.38 -9.15
N TYR A 188 -2.47 6.39 -7.95
CA TYR A 188 -2.55 5.25 -7.04
C TYR A 188 -3.98 5.05 -6.52
N LEU A 189 -4.63 6.13 -6.08
CA LEU A 189 -6.00 6.07 -5.57
C LEU A 189 -6.98 5.55 -6.64
N PHE A 190 -6.88 6.05 -7.87
CA PHE A 190 -7.78 5.63 -8.95
C PHE A 190 -7.51 4.20 -9.42
N ALA A 191 -6.25 3.76 -9.44
CA ALA A 191 -5.93 2.37 -9.71
C ALA A 191 -6.53 1.44 -8.64
N LEU A 192 -6.46 1.85 -7.37
CA LEU A 192 -7.05 1.08 -6.28
C LEU A 192 -8.59 1.01 -6.39
N GLU A 193 -9.25 2.13 -6.68
CA GLU A 193 -10.70 2.15 -6.91
C GLU A 193 -11.11 1.26 -8.08
N GLN A 194 -10.36 1.31 -9.19
CA GLN A 194 -10.60 0.47 -10.36
C GLN A 194 -10.46 -1.02 -10.02
N GLU A 195 -9.42 -1.40 -9.28
CA GLU A 195 -9.19 -2.78 -8.88
C GLU A 195 -10.28 -3.29 -7.93
N LEU A 196 -10.69 -2.48 -6.94
CA LEU A 196 -11.81 -2.86 -6.09
C LEU A 196 -13.09 -3.10 -6.90
N ASN A 197 -13.42 -2.20 -7.82
CA ASN A 197 -14.58 -2.33 -8.70
C ASN A 197 -14.48 -3.58 -9.60
N HIS A 198 -13.30 -3.90 -10.09
CA HIS A 198 -13.07 -5.08 -10.93
C HIS A 198 -13.45 -6.39 -10.21
N TYR A 199 -13.16 -6.47 -8.91
CA TYR A 199 -13.52 -7.61 -8.07
C TYR A 199 -14.87 -7.48 -7.37
N GLY A 200 -15.66 -6.43 -7.67
CA GLY A 200 -16.95 -6.19 -7.02
C GLY A 200 -16.84 -5.89 -5.52
N MET A 201 -15.73 -5.31 -5.08
CA MET A 201 -15.49 -4.94 -3.69
C MET A 201 -15.95 -3.50 -3.46
N GLU A 202 -16.95 -3.30 -2.60
CA GLU A 202 -17.45 -1.98 -2.25
C GLU A 202 -16.60 -1.33 -1.14
N ASP A 203 -16.21 -0.07 -1.33
CA ASP A 203 -15.50 0.75 -0.34
C ASP A 203 -15.97 2.21 -0.48
N GLU A 204 -17.06 2.55 0.20
CA GLU A 204 -17.70 3.87 0.11
C GLU A 204 -16.74 5.02 0.48
N SER A 205 -15.89 4.79 1.49
CA SER A 205 -14.93 5.79 1.95
C SER A 205 -13.88 6.08 0.89
N LEU A 206 -13.39 5.05 0.20
CA LEU A 206 -12.44 5.19 -0.89
C LEU A 206 -13.08 5.84 -2.13
N SER A 207 -14.30 5.44 -2.49
CA SER A 207 -15.04 6.05 -3.61
C SER A 207 -15.31 7.54 -3.37
N ALA A 208 -15.71 7.92 -2.16
CA ALA A 208 -15.91 9.32 -1.79
C ALA A 208 -14.59 10.12 -1.86
N LEU A 209 -13.48 9.53 -1.42
CA LEU A 209 -12.16 10.14 -1.54
C LEU A 209 -11.74 10.32 -3.01
N ALA A 210 -11.92 9.29 -3.84
CA ALA A 210 -11.59 9.32 -5.25
C ALA A 210 -12.41 10.38 -6.00
N GLN A 211 -13.71 10.46 -5.74
CA GLN A 211 -14.57 11.52 -6.27
C GLN A 211 -14.04 12.91 -5.89
N ARG A 212 -13.73 13.13 -4.60
CA ARG A 212 -13.23 14.44 -4.15
C ARG A 212 -11.90 14.82 -4.81
N VAL A 213 -10.99 13.86 -5.01
CA VAL A 213 -9.72 14.08 -5.70
C VAL A 213 -9.94 14.45 -7.17
N ARG A 214 -10.89 13.81 -7.88
CA ARG A 214 -11.25 14.17 -9.26
C ARG A 214 -11.74 15.62 -9.38
N GLU A 215 -12.65 16.03 -8.49
CA GLU A 215 -13.17 17.41 -8.46
C GLU A 215 -12.05 18.43 -8.29
N LEU A 216 -11.12 18.17 -7.37
CA LEU A 216 -9.97 19.06 -7.13
C LEU A 216 -9.04 19.14 -8.35
N GLN A 217 -8.78 18.03 -9.04
CA GLN A 217 -7.96 18.01 -10.25
C GLN A 217 -8.63 18.72 -11.43
N GLN A 218 -9.95 18.63 -11.58
CA GLN A 218 -10.71 19.37 -12.58
C GLN A 218 -10.61 20.88 -12.32
N ASN A 219 -10.79 21.33 -11.08
CA ASN A 219 -10.68 22.75 -10.73
C ASN A 219 -9.27 23.32 -10.95
N LEU A 220 -8.22 22.51 -10.73
CA LEU A 220 -6.83 22.90 -11.03
C LEU A 220 -6.58 23.04 -12.55
N SER A 221 -7.27 22.26 -13.38
CA SER A 221 -7.15 22.34 -14.84
C SER A 221 -7.90 23.54 -15.44
N ILE A 222 -8.82 24.17 -14.70
CA ILE A 222 -9.66 25.30 -15.13
C ILE A 222 -9.21 26.59 -14.40
N GLY A 223 -7.90 26.86 -14.33
CA GLY A 223 -7.34 28.06 -13.67
C GLY A 223 -8.06 29.38 -14.06
N PRO A 224 -8.05 30.40 -13.19
CA PRO A 224 -9.02 31.49 -13.21
C PRO A 224 -9.03 32.19 -14.58
N ALA A 225 -10.22 32.34 -15.17
CA ALA A 225 -10.41 33.20 -16.32
C ALA A 225 -9.78 34.56 -16.01
N GLN A 226 -8.83 34.99 -16.84
CA GLN A 226 -8.21 36.30 -16.77
C GLN A 226 -9.31 37.36 -16.69
N GLU A 227 -9.41 38.07 -15.57
CA GLU A 227 -10.13 39.34 -15.53
C GLU A 227 -9.38 40.29 -16.47
N ALA A 228 -9.99 40.54 -17.63
CA ALA A 228 -9.54 41.56 -18.56
C ALA A 228 -9.77 42.94 -17.93
N PRO A 229 -8.76 43.82 -17.83
CA PRO A 229 -9.00 45.19 -17.43
C PRO A 229 -9.75 45.92 -18.55
N CYS A 230 -10.82 46.61 -18.14
CA CYS A 230 -11.59 47.53 -18.97
C CYS A 230 -10.83 48.84 -19.24
#